data_AF-A0A2Z6SA68-F1
#
_entry.id   AF-A0A2Z6SA68-F1
#
_cell.length_a   1.000
_cell.length_b   1.000
_cell.length_c   1.000
_cell.angle_alpha   90.00
_cell.angle_beta   90.00
_cell.angle_gamma   90.00
#
_symmetry.space_group_name_H-M   'P 1'
#
loop_
_entity.id
_entity.type
_entity.pdbx_description
1 polymer ?
#
loop_
_entity_poly.entity_id
_entity_poly.type
_entity_poly.pdbx_seq_one_letter_code
_entity_poly.pdbx_strand_id
1 'polypeptide(L)'
;DPTPVPPPEATELPEPEKEPEVESDGESNYKTALAYQNTDTRWYSAIRRFLFWKKKGLHVKFYDGSIQWIGSENDFRDLSQDWFLIKANPNETLQEAHKRYNEEASAIAWRSRGQIDLRKTGTYAMASFRFFQDVSRASRKAEDLSQEENHWIRLAYTGALTWAEPYEGIATELDFNEFYPHILSSYMSGWPVRAGEFKTVTHIRTGFFNDSLKYGIYRAYIGGQPAEQKCIRGFRYNPAGYYTHYDLLLAMDLGLHIELSSESPNALIYEQSKLMSGDGIFNQWASYLIEIKKEGGQAGKVAKHMLVSLWG
;
A
#
# COMPACT_ATOMS: atom_id res chain seq x y z
N ASP A 1 -48.23 -63.52 -7.62
CA ASP A 1 -47.26 -63.77 -6.55
C ASP A 1 -45.86 -63.77 -7.15
N PRO A 2 -45.09 -62.66 -7.01
CA PRO A 2 -43.67 -62.67 -7.27
C PRO A 2 -42.88 -62.37 -5.99
N THR A 3 -41.93 -63.26 -5.72
CA THR A 3 -40.96 -63.31 -4.63
C THR A 3 -40.09 -62.03 -4.55
N PRO A 4 -39.68 -61.56 -3.35
CA PRO A 4 -38.77 -60.42 -3.24
C PRO A 4 -37.32 -60.82 -3.57
N VAL A 5 -36.65 -59.98 -4.36
CA VAL A 5 -35.21 -60.07 -4.67
C VAL A 5 -34.40 -59.55 -3.46
N PRO A 6 -33.32 -60.23 -3.03
CA PRO A 6 -32.50 -59.75 -1.91
C PRO A 6 -31.62 -58.55 -2.33
N PRO A 7 -31.24 -57.67 -1.39
CA PRO A 7 -30.38 -56.53 -1.69
C PRO A 7 -28.94 -56.98 -2.00
N PRO A 8 -28.19 -56.21 -2.81
CA PRO A 8 -26.81 -56.56 -3.18
C PRO A 8 -25.86 -56.44 -1.98
N GLU A 9 -24.93 -57.38 -1.88
CA GLU A 9 -23.82 -57.38 -0.92
C GLU A 9 -22.95 -56.11 -1.06
N ALA A 10 -22.53 -55.57 0.08
CA ALA A 10 -21.63 -54.43 0.16
C ALA A 10 -20.22 -54.86 -0.29
N THR A 11 -19.75 -54.29 -1.39
CA THR A 11 -18.36 -54.42 -1.84
C THR A 11 -17.45 -53.64 -0.90
N GLU A 12 -16.49 -54.30 -0.25
CA GLU A 12 -15.44 -53.63 0.52
C GLU A 12 -14.61 -52.71 -0.38
N LEU A 13 -14.44 -51.45 0.05
CA LEU A 13 -13.56 -50.48 -0.59
C LEU A 13 -12.09 -50.86 -0.34
N PRO A 14 -11.20 -50.77 -1.35
CA PRO A 14 -9.77 -51.01 -1.13
C PRO A 14 -9.16 -49.91 -0.26
N GLU A 15 -8.27 -50.31 0.66
CA GLU A 15 -7.49 -49.37 1.48
C GLU A 15 -6.64 -48.44 0.60
N PRO A 16 -6.51 -47.14 0.95
CA PRO A 16 -5.69 -46.22 0.19
C PRO A 16 -4.20 -46.56 0.35
N GLU A 17 -3.52 -46.76 -0.78
CA GLU A 17 -2.06 -46.87 -0.85
C GLU A 17 -1.41 -45.62 -0.24
N LYS A 18 -0.43 -45.83 0.66
CA LYS A 18 0.40 -44.74 1.19
C LYS A 18 1.25 -44.16 0.06
N GLU A 19 0.98 -42.90 -0.30
CA GLU A 19 1.90 -42.11 -1.12
C GLU A 19 3.25 -41.95 -0.38
N PRO A 20 4.39 -42.05 -1.09
CA PRO A 20 5.69 -41.86 -0.49
C PRO A 20 5.87 -40.38 -0.08
N GLU A 21 6.41 -40.16 1.13
CA GLU A 21 6.83 -38.84 1.59
C GLU A 21 7.91 -38.30 0.64
N VAL A 22 7.56 -37.25 -0.11
CA VAL A 22 8.54 -36.49 -0.90
C VAL A 22 9.22 -35.49 0.03
N GLU A 23 10.47 -35.76 0.39
CA GLU A 23 11.36 -34.75 0.98
C GLU A 23 11.48 -33.58 -0.02
N SER A 24 10.90 -32.44 0.36
CA SER A 24 10.94 -31.20 -0.41
C SER A 24 12.31 -30.53 -0.23
N ASP A 25 13.27 -30.85 -1.10
CA ASP A 25 14.53 -30.12 -1.20
C ASP A 25 14.31 -28.67 -1.66
N GLY A 26 14.39 -27.74 -0.71
CA GLY A 26 14.27 -26.29 -0.93
C GLY A 26 15.33 -25.69 -1.87
N GLU A 27 16.35 -26.46 -2.28
CA GLU A 27 17.38 -26.06 -3.24
C GLU A 27 16.85 -25.91 -4.68
N SER A 28 15.86 -26.73 -5.07
CA SER A 28 15.39 -26.82 -6.47
C SER A 28 14.72 -25.53 -6.95
N ASN A 29 13.90 -24.91 -6.10
CA ASN A 29 13.18 -23.68 -6.44
C ASN A 29 14.09 -22.44 -6.49
N TYR A 30 15.20 -22.45 -5.76
CA TYR A 30 16.21 -21.38 -5.81
C TYR A 30 16.97 -21.37 -7.13
N LYS A 31 17.33 -22.55 -7.67
CA LYS A 31 18.06 -22.69 -8.94
C LYS A 31 17.21 -22.26 -10.14
N THR A 32 15.92 -22.60 -10.16
CA THR A 32 15.00 -22.23 -11.25
C THR A 32 14.79 -20.71 -11.36
N ALA A 33 14.83 -19.99 -10.24
CA ALA A 33 14.74 -18.53 -10.23
C ALA A 33 16.04 -17.82 -10.64
N LEU A 34 17.19 -18.48 -10.50
CA LEU A 34 18.48 -17.97 -10.95
C LEU A 34 18.55 -17.82 -12.48
N ALA A 35 17.77 -18.62 -13.22
CA ALA A 35 17.74 -18.60 -14.68
C ALA A 35 17.16 -17.32 -15.29
N TYR A 36 16.43 -16.50 -14.52
CA TYR A 36 15.82 -15.24 -14.97
C TYR A 36 16.57 -13.99 -14.49
N GLN A 37 17.85 -14.13 -14.14
CA GLN A 37 18.68 -13.01 -13.73
C GLN A 37 18.83 -11.99 -14.87
N ASN A 38 18.07 -10.90 -14.78
CA ASN A 38 18.38 -9.67 -15.49
C ASN A 38 19.51 -8.96 -14.71
N THR A 39 20.74 -9.09 -15.20
CA THR A 39 21.99 -8.72 -14.49
C THR A 39 22.26 -7.21 -14.44
N ASP A 40 21.40 -6.36 -15.01
CA ASP A 40 21.63 -4.91 -15.13
C ASP A 40 21.17 -4.07 -13.94
N THR A 41 20.61 -4.68 -12.88
CA THR A 41 20.19 -3.93 -11.68
C THR A 41 21.29 -3.92 -10.62
N ARG A 42 22.09 -2.84 -10.66
CA ARG A 42 23.29 -2.53 -9.85
C ARG A 42 23.08 -2.48 -8.30
N TRP A 43 21.92 -2.87 -7.77
CA TRP A 43 21.55 -2.72 -6.35
C TRP A 43 21.71 -3.99 -5.51
N TYR A 44 22.03 -5.13 -6.10
CA TYR A 44 22.19 -6.39 -5.38
C TYR A 44 23.61 -6.58 -4.87
N SER A 45 23.93 -6.01 -3.70
CA SER A 45 25.22 -6.30 -3.03
C SER A 45 25.14 -7.40 -1.97
N ALA A 46 23.96 -7.86 -1.56
CA ALA A 46 23.80 -9.06 -0.73
C ALA A 46 22.38 -9.64 -0.85
N ILE A 47 22.25 -10.92 -1.19
CA ILE A 47 20.98 -11.66 -1.04
C ILE A 47 20.82 -11.91 0.47
N ARG A 48 20.00 -11.09 1.13
CA ARG A 48 19.62 -11.32 2.53
C ARG A 48 18.66 -12.50 2.59
N ARG A 49 18.75 -13.31 3.65
CA ARG A 49 17.87 -14.45 3.88
C ARG A 49 16.56 -13.99 4.55
N PHE A 50 15.51 -14.80 4.46
CA PHE A 50 14.25 -14.52 5.14
C PHE A 50 14.26 -15.05 6.57
N LEU A 51 13.83 -14.22 7.52
CA LEU A 51 13.62 -14.64 8.90
C LEU A 51 12.16 -14.41 9.27
N PHE A 52 11.46 -15.49 9.58
CA PHE A 52 10.04 -15.49 9.89
C PHE A 52 9.85 -15.28 11.38
N TRP A 53 8.91 -14.41 11.76
CA TRP A 53 8.69 -14.10 13.17
C TRP A 53 7.23 -13.98 13.58
N LYS A 54 6.95 -14.29 14.84
CA LYS A 54 5.64 -14.14 15.47
C LYS A 54 5.80 -13.74 16.93
N LYS A 55 5.13 -12.64 17.33
CA LYS A 55 5.11 -12.18 18.72
C LYS A 55 4.00 -12.89 19.50
N LYS A 56 4.33 -13.39 20.69
CA LYS A 56 3.38 -13.96 21.66
C LYS A 56 3.68 -13.40 23.05
N GLY A 57 2.92 -12.39 23.45
CA GLY A 57 3.20 -11.64 24.69
C GLY A 57 4.53 -10.87 24.59
N LEU A 58 5.41 -11.07 25.56
CA LEU A 58 6.76 -10.47 25.60
C LEU A 58 7.81 -11.23 24.80
N HIS A 59 7.48 -12.43 24.31
CA HIS A 59 8.41 -13.28 23.57
C HIS A 59 8.20 -13.17 22.06
N VAL A 60 9.29 -13.26 21.31
CA VAL A 60 9.28 -13.28 19.85
C VAL A 60 9.83 -14.63 19.42
N LYS A 61 9.05 -15.37 18.64
CA LYS A 61 9.53 -16.59 18.00
C LYS A 61 10.09 -16.24 16.63
N PHE A 62 11.24 -16.82 16.31
CA PHE A 62 11.92 -16.67 15.02
C PHE A 62 12.09 -18.03 14.36
N TYR A 63 12.14 -18.05 13.02
CA TYR A 63 12.37 -19.23 12.21
C TYR A 63 13.08 -18.85 10.91
N ASP A 64 14.22 -19.46 10.62
CA ASP A 64 15.07 -19.15 9.47
C ASP A 64 14.87 -20.08 8.26
N GLY A 65 13.89 -21.00 8.34
CA GLY A 65 13.70 -22.09 7.37
C GLY A 65 14.26 -23.43 7.82
N SER A 66 15.01 -23.47 8.93
CA SER A 66 15.57 -24.70 9.49
C SER A 66 15.33 -24.80 11.00
N ILE A 67 15.73 -23.77 11.76
CA ILE A 67 15.68 -23.76 13.22
C ILE A 67 14.68 -22.73 13.70
N GLN A 68 13.91 -23.08 14.73
CA GLN A 68 13.03 -22.16 15.45
C GLN A 68 13.61 -21.83 16.82
N TRP A 69 13.66 -20.56 17.20
CA TRP A 69 14.10 -20.13 18.53
C TRP A 69 13.22 -18.99 19.08
N ILE A 70 13.40 -18.70 20.37
CA ILE A 70 12.76 -17.56 21.05
C ILE A 70 13.83 -16.49 21.26
N GLY A 71 13.52 -15.27 20.84
CA GLY A 71 14.32 -14.09 21.10
C GLY A 71 13.52 -12.97 21.75
N SER A 72 14.17 -11.81 21.85
CA SER A 72 13.66 -10.57 22.43
C SER A 72 13.29 -9.55 21.35
N GLU A 73 12.62 -8.46 21.73
CA GLU A 73 12.39 -7.34 20.81
C GLU A 73 13.68 -6.61 20.42
N ASN A 74 14.69 -6.61 21.29
CA ASN A 74 15.97 -5.97 21.00
C ASN A 74 16.70 -6.70 19.85
N ASP A 75 16.46 -8.00 19.70
CA ASP A 75 17.09 -8.83 18.66
C ASP A 75 16.66 -8.39 17.25
N PHE A 76 15.51 -7.72 17.09
CA PHE A 76 15.03 -7.26 15.78
C PHE A 76 16.04 -6.36 15.06
N ARG A 77 16.61 -5.41 15.79
CA ARG A 77 17.53 -4.42 15.20
C ARG A 77 18.77 -5.11 14.65
N ASP A 78 19.31 -6.04 15.42
CA ASP A 78 20.55 -6.72 15.06
C ASP A 78 20.28 -7.71 13.91
N LEU A 79 19.20 -8.49 14.00
CA LEU A 79 18.80 -9.44 12.95
C LEU A 79 18.38 -8.77 11.64
N SER A 80 17.82 -7.55 11.68
CA SER A 80 17.40 -6.82 10.47
C SER A 80 18.56 -6.40 9.55
N GLN A 81 19.81 -6.50 10.03
CA GLN A 81 21.00 -6.20 9.23
C GLN A 81 21.28 -7.31 8.21
N ASP A 82 21.07 -8.57 8.61
CA ASP A 82 21.38 -9.75 7.81
C ASP A 82 20.14 -10.41 7.19
N TRP A 83 18.96 -10.16 7.77
CA TRP A 83 17.71 -10.82 7.42
C TRP A 83 16.63 -9.85 6.97
N PHE A 84 15.80 -10.31 6.02
CA PHE A 84 14.48 -9.74 5.78
C PHE A 84 13.49 -10.35 6.75
N LEU A 85 12.99 -9.53 7.69
CA LEU A 85 12.08 -9.96 8.73
C LEU A 85 10.65 -10.06 8.19
N ILE A 86 10.13 -11.28 8.07
CA ILE A 86 8.79 -11.56 7.54
C ILE A 86 7.87 -11.95 8.69
N LYS A 87 6.82 -11.16 8.91
CA LYS A 87 5.86 -11.42 9.97
C LYS A 87 4.90 -12.55 9.56
N ALA A 88 4.67 -13.48 10.48
CA ALA A 88 3.63 -14.49 10.32
C ALA A 88 2.23 -13.89 10.56
N ASN A 89 1.26 -14.31 9.76
CA ASN A 89 -0.16 -14.01 9.94
C ASN A 89 -0.68 -14.53 11.29
N PRO A 90 -1.79 -13.98 11.82
CA PRO A 90 -2.31 -14.36 13.13
C PRO A 90 -2.55 -15.88 13.28
N ASN A 91 -3.05 -16.53 12.23
CA ASN A 91 -3.48 -17.92 12.27
C ASN A 91 -2.49 -18.91 11.65
N GLU A 92 -1.28 -18.48 11.27
CA GLU A 92 -0.27 -19.38 10.70
C GLU A 92 0.89 -19.62 11.67
N THR A 93 1.51 -20.79 11.52
CA THR A 93 2.80 -21.17 12.10
C THR A 93 3.95 -20.50 11.32
N LEU A 94 5.17 -20.53 11.88
CA LEU A 94 6.33 -19.95 11.20
C LEU A 94 6.74 -20.76 9.97
N GLN A 95 6.55 -22.08 10.00
CA GLN A 95 6.79 -22.97 8.87
C GLN A 95 5.79 -22.73 7.73
N GLU A 96 4.51 -22.53 8.05
CA GLU A 96 3.50 -22.14 7.07
C GLU A 96 3.79 -20.76 6.48
N ALA A 97 4.21 -19.80 7.30
CA ALA A 97 4.65 -18.49 6.84
C ALA A 97 5.84 -18.60 5.87
N HIS A 98 6.83 -19.43 6.22
CA HIS A 98 7.99 -19.72 5.38
C HIS A 98 7.59 -20.32 4.04
N LYS A 99 6.74 -21.35 4.03
CA LYS A 99 6.24 -21.98 2.81
C LYS A 99 5.47 -20.98 1.95
N ARG A 100 4.45 -20.32 2.53
CA ARG A 100 3.62 -19.32 1.87
C ARG A 100 4.46 -18.24 1.19
N TYR A 101 5.41 -17.67 1.92
CA TYR A 101 6.17 -16.53 1.42
C TYR A 101 7.14 -16.91 0.30
N ASN A 102 7.74 -18.11 0.36
CA ASN A 102 8.57 -18.62 -0.74
C ASN A 102 7.75 -18.91 -2.00
N GLU A 103 6.52 -19.43 -1.85
CA GLU A 103 5.58 -19.62 -2.96
C GLU A 103 5.17 -18.27 -3.58
N GLU A 104 4.83 -17.29 -2.72
CA GLU A 104 4.51 -15.91 -3.13
C GLU A 104 5.68 -15.25 -3.88
N ALA A 105 6.90 -15.36 -3.35
CA ALA A 105 8.12 -14.83 -3.96
C ALA A 105 8.39 -15.46 -5.34
N SER A 106 8.22 -16.77 -5.46
CA SER A 106 8.42 -17.49 -6.73
C SER A 106 7.35 -17.13 -7.75
N ALA A 107 6.09 -17.07 -7.33
CA ALA A 107 4.96 -16.75 -8.20
C ALA A 107 5.05 -15.34 -8.78
N ILE A 108 5.35 -14.33 -7.96
CA ILE A 108 5.47 -12.95 -8.45
C ILE A 108 6.71 -12.76 -9.34
N ALA A 109 7.83 -13.40 -9.01
CA ALA A 109 9.04 -13.35 -9.83
C ALA A 109 8.80 -13.98 -11.21
N TRP A 110 8.17 -15.15 -11.25
CA TRP A 110 7.79 -15.79 -12.50
C TRP A 110 6.83 -14.93 -13.32
N ARG A 111 5.72 -14.50 -12.70
CA ARG A 111 4.68 -13.74 -13.40
C ARG A 111 5.18 -12.39 -13.90
N SER A 112 6.07 -11.75 -13.17
CA SER A 112 6.67 -10.47 -13.55
C SER A 112 7.89 -10.60 -14.47
N ARG A 113 8.29 -11.82 -14.84
CA ARG A 113 9.52 -12.12 -15.61
C ARG A 113 10.78 -11.55 -14.95
N GLY A 114 10.85 -11.65 -13.62
CA GLY A 114 11.96 -11.19 -12.81
C GLY A 114 12.00 -9.69 -12.50
N GLN A 115 11.02 -8.90 -12.97
CA GLN A 115 10.94 -7.47 -12.65
C GLN A 115 10.63 -7.21 -11.16
N ILE A 116 9.91 -8.12 -10.51
CA ILE A 116 9.60 -8.06 -9.08
C ILE A 116 10.13 -9.33 -8.43
N ASP A 117 11.01 -9.20 -7.42
CA ASP A 117 11.55 -10.34 -6.69
C ASP A 117 11.62 -10.06 -5.18
N LEU A 118 10.79 -10.76 -4.39
CA LEU A 118 10.74 -10.57 -2.94
C LEU A 118 12.01 -11.04 -2.22
N ARG A 119 12.81 -11.95 -2.81
CA ARG A 119 14.10 -12.40 -2.22
C ARG A 119 15.17 -11.33 -2.26
N LYS A 120 14.90 -10.30 -3.05
CA LYS A 120 15.76 -9.16 -3.32
C LYS A 120 15.33 -7.93 -2.52
N THR A 121 14.06 -7.84 -2.16
CA THR A 121 13.49 -6.67 -1.47
C THR A 121 12.99 -6.97 -0.06
N GLY A 122 12.80 -8.23 0.30
CA GLY A 122 12.05 -8.60 1.49
C GLY A 122 10.60 -8.19 1.30
N THR A 123 10.11 -7.28 2.14
CA THR A 123 8.69 -6.96 2.29
C THR A 123 7.99 -6.50 1.00
N TYR A 124 6.66 -6.68 0.94
CA TYR A 124 5.83 -6.18 -0.17
C TYR A 124 5.95 -4.67 -0.37
N ALA A 125 6.07 -3.90 0.72
CA ALA A 125 6.26 -2.46 0.66
C ALA A 125 7.58 -2.10 -0.06
N MET A 126 8.68 -2.75 0.33
CA MET A 126 9.96 -2.53 -0.33
C MET A 126 9.95 -3.02 -1.78
N ALA A 127 9.32 -4.17 -2.06
CA ALA A 127 9.13 -4.66 -3.42
C ALA A 127 8.37 -3.65 -4.29
N SER A 128 7.27 -3.11 -3.75
CA SER A 128 6.43 -2.12 -4.43
C SER A 128 7.20 -0.83 -4.68
N PHE A 129 7.90 -0.31 -3.67
CA PHE A 129 8.72 0.89 -3.77
C PHE A 129 9.86 0.72 -4.78
N ARG A 130 10.55 -0.43 -4.81
CA ARG A 130 11.60 -0.71 -5.79
C ARG A 130 11.06 -0.78 -7.21
N PHE A 131 9.98 -1.55 -7.41
CA PHE A 131 9.34 -1.62 -8.72
C PHE A 131 8.87 -0.23 -9.17
N PHE A 132 8.28 0.55 -8.28
CA PHE A 132 7.92 1.95 -8.53
C PHE A 132 9.13 2.80 -8.96
N GLN A 133 10.28 2.72 -8.28
CA GLN A 133 11.50 3.44 -8.66
C GLN A 133 12.08 3.02 -10.03
N ASP A 134 11.75 1.83 -10.51
CA ASP A 134 12.20 1.32 -11.80
C ASP A 134 11.31 1.78 -12.96
N VAL A 135 10.00 1.96 -12.72
CA VAL A 135 9.02 2.31 -13.76
C VAL A 135 8.53 3.76 -13.72
N SER A 136 8.75 4.47 -12.61
CA SER A 136 8.33 5.87 -12.49
C SER A 136 9.20 6.79 -13.34
N ARG A 137 8.59 7.83 -13.93
CA ARG A 137 9.32 8.92 -14.60
C ARG A 137 9.84 9.98 -13.62
N ALA A 138 9.42 9.93 -12.36
CA ALA A 138 9.92 10.83 -11.33
C ALA A 138 11.39 10.54 -10.98
N SER A 139 12.06 11.52 -10.39
CA SER A 139 13.40 11.30 -9.83
C SER A 139 13.35 10.19 -8.77
N ARG A 140 14.31 9.26 -8.81
CA ARG A 140 14.45 8.19 -7.81
C ARG A 140 14.69 8.71 -6.39
N LYS A 141 15.23 9.92 -6.28
CA LYS A 141 15.43 10.64 -5.02
C LYS A 141 14.58 11.91 -5.05
N ALA A 142 13.68 12.03 -4.08
CA ALA A 142 12.93 13.27 -3.84
C ALA A 142 13.87 14.38 -3.34
N GLU A 143 13.53 15.63 -3.62
CA GLU A 143 14.20 16.78 -2.99
C GLU A 143 13.95 16.78 -1.47
N ASP A 144 14.94 17.22 -0.70
CA ASP A 144 14.80 17.32 0.75
C ASP A 144 13.83 18.47 1.09
N LEU A 145 12.80 18.18 1.88
CA LEU A 145 11.85 19.19 2.31
C LEU A 145 12.48 20.16 3.31
N SER A 146 12.14 21.44 3.19
CA SER A 146 12.46 22.41 4.26
C SER A 146 11.66 22.06 5.53
N GLN A 147 12.16 22.50 6.70
CA GLN A 147 11.46 22.26 7.97
C GLN A 147 10.05 22.86 7.96
N GLU A 148 9.89 24.04 7.37
CA GLU A 148 8.62 24.76 7.27
C GLU A 148 7.64 24.06 6.31
N GLU A 149 8.11 23.62 5.15
CA GLU A 149 7.29 22.87 4.17
C GLU A 149 6.82 21.54 4.74
N ASN A 150 7.72 20.78 5.38
CA ASN A 150 7.37 19.55 6.09
C ASN A 150 6.37 19.81 7.23
N HIS A 151 6.49 20.93 7.94
CA HIS A 151 5.51 21.31 8.97
C HIS A 151 4.12 21.52 8.37
N TRP A 152 4.00 22.28 7.28
CA TRP A 152 2.72 22.52 6.59
C TRP A 152 2.11 21.24 6.02
N ILE A 153 2.91 20.39 5.38
CA ILE A 153 2.45 19.09 4.84
C ILE A 153 1.92 18.21 5.98
N ARG A 154 2.63 18.12 7.10
CA ARG A 154 2.20 17.35 8.28
C ARG A 154 0.93 17.88 8.90
N LEU A 155 0.79 19.21 8.99
CA LEU A 155 -0.41 19.81 9.54
C LEU A 155 -1.61 19.70 8.61
N ALA A 156 -1.41 19.67 7.29
CA ALA A 156 -2.47 19.46 6.31
C ALA A 156 -2.91 17.99 6.18
N TYR A 157 -2.10 17.05 6.68
CA TYR A 157 -2.41 15.63 6.61
C TYR A 157 -3.63 15.29 7.47
N THR A 158 -4.71 14.91 6.79
CA THR A 158 -5.92 14.38 7.42
C THR A 158 -6.17 12.95 6.94
N GLY A 159 -6.67 12.10 7.85
CA GLY A 159 -7.03 10.72 7.50
C GLY A 159 -8.33 10.65 6.68
N ALA A 160 -8.73 9.43 6.32
CA ALA A 160 -9.95 9.17 5.55
C ALA A 160 -11.22 9.79 6.16
N LEU A 161 -12.18 10.18 5.32
CA LEU A 161 -13.51 10.58 5.77
C LEU A 161 -14.26 9.34 6.29
N THR A 162 -14.65 9.37 7.57
CA THR A 162 -15.55 8.37 8.15
C THR A 162 -16.69 9.13 8.79
N TRP A 163 -17.90 8.87 8.30
CA TRP A 163 -19.12 9.52 8.75
C TRP A 163 -20.27 8.52 8.65
N ALA A 164 -21.17 8.57 9.62
CA ALA A 164 -22.38 7.77 9.65
C ALA A 164 -23.48 8.53 10.39
N GLU A 165 -24.72 8.25 10.04
CA GLU A 165 -25.91 8.63 10.78
C GLU A 165 -26.64 7.36 11.24
N PRO A 166 -27.42 7.40 12.34
CA PRO A 166 -28.23 6.26 12.75
C PRO A 166 -29.14 5.80 11.61
N TYR A 167 -29.11 4.50 11.31
CA TYR A 167 -29.90 3.90 10.26
C TYR A 167 -30.39 2.52 10.69
N GLU A 168 -31.67 2.22 10.44
CA GLU A 168 -32.28 0.91 10.63
C GLU A 168 -32.95 0.47 9.33
N GLY A 169 -32.68 -0.77 8.90
CA GLY A 169 -33.23 -1.32 7.66
C GLY A 169 -32.20 -2.06 6.82
N ILE A 170 -32.56 -2.36 5.58
CA ILE A 170 -31.70 -3.05 4.61
C ILE A 170 -30.79 -2.01 3.93
N ALA A 171 -29.47 -2.18 4.04
CA ALA A 171 -28.48 -1.35 3.38
C ALA A 171 -27.75 -2.12 2.26
N THR A 172 -27.21 -1.38 1.29
CA THR A 172 -26.28 -1.91 0.27
C THR A 172 -24.94 -1.22 0.43
N GLU A 173 -23.87 -2.02 0.54
CA GLU A 173 -22.50 -1.54 0.61
C GLU A 173 -21.89 -1.48 -0.80
N LEU A 174 -21.20 -0.37 -1.08
CA LEU A 174 -20.42 -0.18 -2.31
C LEU A 174 -18.99 0.21 -1.92
N ASP A 175 -18.01 -0.36 -2.63
CA ASP A 175 -16.59 -0.07 -2.41
C ASP A 175 -15.90 0.27 -3.74
N PHE A 176 -14.93 1.18 -3.68
CA PHE A 176 -14.10 1.55 -4.82
C PHE A 176 -12.95 0.56 -4.98
N ASN A 177 -12.91 -0.12 -6.12
CA ASN A 177 -11.76 -0.93 -6.49
C ASN A 177 -10.52 -0.05 -6.66
N GLU A 178 -9.47 -0.35 -5.87
CA GLU A 178 -8.17 0.32 -5.93
C GLU A 178 -8.24 1.86 -5.85
N PHE A 179 -9.09 2.40 -4.98
CA PHE A 179 -9.34 3.84 -4.86
C PHE A 179 -8.06 4.69 -4.85
N TYR A 180 -7.12 4.42 -3.94
CA TYR A 180 -5.88 5.19 -3.84
C TYR A 180 -4.96 5.04 -5.06
N PRO A 181 -4.63 3.82 -5.55
CA PRO A 181 -3.91 3.67 -6.81
C PRO A 181 -4.54 4.40 -7.99
N HIS A 182 -5.88 4.42 -8.08
CA HIS A 182 -6.59 5.15 -9.13
C HIS A 182 -6.38 6.66 -9.04
N ILE A 183 -6.46 7.23 -7.83
CA ILE A 183 -6.17 8.66 -7.59
C ILE A 183 -4.70 8.98 -7.92
N LEU A 184 -3.77 8.16 -7.41
CA LEU A 184 -2.32 8.36 -7.62
C LEU A 184 -1.98 8.40 -9.11
N SER A 185 -2.50 7.45 -9.88
CA SER A 185 -2.20 7.29 -11.32
C SER A 185 -3.02 8.18 -12.25
N SER A 186 -3.94 8.98 -11.73
CA SER A 186 -4.79 9.84 -12.56
C SER A 186 -3.98 10.89 -13.30
N TYR A 187 -4.25 11.07 -14.60
CA TYR A 187 -3.67 12.14 -15.40
C TYR A 187 -4.12 13.54 -14.94
N MET A 188 -5.27 13.62 -14.24
CA MET A 188 -5.83 14.85 -13.67
C MET A 188 -5.21 15.22 -12.32
N SER A 189 -4.48 14.30 -11.69
CA SER A 189 -3.77 14.57 -10.45
C SER A 189 -2.37 15.13 -10.75
N GLY A 190 -2.02 16.22 -10.10
CA GLY A 190 -0.66 16.76 -10.08
C GLY A 190 -0.01 16.47 -8.74
N TRP A 191 1.23 16.00 -8.73
CA TRP A 191 1.97 15.71 -7.49
C TRP A 191 3.20 16.62 -7.39
N PRO A 192 3.43 17.28 -6.24
CA PRO A 192 4.65 18.04 -6.01
C PRO A 192 5.89 17.17 -6.13
N VAL A 193 6.82 17.59 -6.99
CA VAL A 193 8.14 16.96 -7.16
C VAL A 193 9.29 17.93 -6.86
N ARG A 194 8.97 19.17 -6.49
CA ARG A 194 9.89 20.24 -6.11
C ARG A 194 9.29 21.11 -5.01
N ALA A 195 10.15 21.83 -4.29
CA ALA A 195 9.76 22.71 -3.19
C ALA A 195 8.74 23.78 -3.61
N GLY A 196 7.68 23.94 -2.82
CA GLY A 196 6.65 24.97 -2.99
C GLY A 196 7.14 26.40 -2.69
N GLU A 197 6.24 27.36 -2.83
CA GLU A 197 6.47 28.76 -2.46
C GLU A 197 5.45 29.22 -1.42
N PHE A 198 5.95 29.77 -0.31
CA PHE A 198 5.12 30.44 0.68
C PHE A 198 4.64 31.79 0.16
N LYS A 199 3.33 32.01 0.21
CA LYS A 199 2.66 33.21 -0.28
C LYS A 199 1.61 33.68 0.72
N THR A 200 1.26 34.95 0.59
CA THR A 200 0.12 35.55 1.28
C THR A 200 -0.93 35.87 0.25
N VAL A 201 -2.06 35.17 0.34
CA VAL A 201 -3.20 35.27 -0.56
C VAL A 201 -4.29 36.03 0.17
N THR A 202 -4.85 37.06 -0.45
CA THR A 202 -5.90 37.89 0.16
C THR A 202 -7.30 37.43 -0.23
N HIS A 203 -7.45 36.74 -1.35
CA HIS A 203 -8.73 36.29 -1.87
C HIS A 203 -8.56 34.92 -2.54
N ILE A 204 -9.49 34.00 -2.28
CA ILE A 204 -9.68 32.83 -3.12
C ILE A 204 -10.76 33.19 -4.14
N ARG A 205 -10.45 33.03 -5.42
CA ARG A 205 -11.43 33.17 -6.50
C ARG A 205 -11.77 31.80 -7.07
N THR A 206 -13.02 31.61 -7.42
CA THR A 206 -13.49 30.48 -8.22
C THR A 206 -14.11 31.05 -9.49
N GLY A 207 -13.59 30.61 -10.64
CA GLY A 207 -14.11 30.99 -11.94
C GLY A 207 -13.77 29.92 -12.97
N PHE A 208 -14.67 29.70 -13.93
CA PHE A 208 -14.50 28.74 -15.02
C PHE A 208 -13.30 29.05 -15.95
N PHE A 209 -12.68 30.23 -15.81
CA PHE A 209 -11.52 30.65 -16.60
C PHE A 209 -10.41 31.23 -15.69
N ASN A 210 -9.26 30.57 -15.70
CA ASN A 210 -7.89 31.01 -15.34
C ASN A 210 -7.54 31.61 -13.96
N ASP A 211 -8.46 31.87 -13.04
CA ASP A 211 -8.16 32.26 -11.64
C ASP A 211 -8.52 31.16 -10.62
N SER A 212 -8.46 29.89 -11.04
CA SER A 212 -8.74 28.73 -10.19
C SER A 212 -7.79 28.66 -8.99
N LEU A 213 -8.32 28.28 -7.82
CA LEU A 213 -7.54 27.99 -6.61
C LEU A 213 -6.28 27.18 -6.97
N LYS A 214 -5.11 27.73 -6.66
CA LYS A 214 -3.83 27.11 -7.02
C LYS A 214 -3.59 25.84 -6.22
N TYR A 215 -2.90 24.88 -6.84
CA TYR A 215 -2.45 23.67 -6.16
C TYR A 215 -1.56 24.03 -4.97
N GLY A 216 -1.96 23.63 -3.77
CA GLY A 216 -1.26 24.03 -2.57
C GLY A 216 -1.96 23.63 -1.27
N ILE A 217 -1.37 24.11 -0.19
CA ILE A 217 -1.89 24.05 1.18
C ILE A 217 -2.17 25.48 1.63
N TYR A 218 -3.30 25.69 2.29
CA TYR A 218 -3.78 26.99 2.73
C TYR A 218 -4.10 26.94 4.22
N ARG A 219 -3.81 28.05 4.89
CA ARG A 219 -4.26 28.28 6.26
C ARG A 219 -5.63 28.93 6.20
N ALA A 220 -6.65 28.19 6.63
CA ALA A 220 -8.03 28.64 6.57
C ALA A 220 -8.84 28.14 7.77
N TYR A 221 -9.85 28.92 8.13
CA TYR A 221 -10.94 28.50 8.99
C TYR A 221 -12.13 28.10 8.11
N ILE A 222 -12.72 26.94 8.40
CA ILE A 222 -13.94 26.48 7.74
C ILE A 222 -15.05 26.44 8.78
N GLY A 223 -16.10 27.23 8.53
CA GLY A 223 -17.24 27.37 9.41
C GLY A 223 -18.05 26.09 9.55
N GLY A 224 -18.80 25.99 10.65
CA GLY A 224 -19.70 24.87 10.91
C GLY A 224 -19.03 23.62 11.45
N GLN A 225 -17.76 23.68 11.88
CA GLN A 225 -17.09 22.57 12.54
C GLN A 225 -17.87 22.16 13.82
N PRO A 226 -18.40 20.93 13.90
CA PRO A 226 -19.09 20.47 15.10
C PRO A 226 -18.13 20.32 16.28
N ALA A 227 -18.59 20.66 17.50
CA ALA A 227 -17.74 20.61 18.70
C ALA A 227 -17.22 19.19 19.02
N GLU A 228 -18.02 18.17 18.73
CA GLU A 228 -17.73 16.78 19.08
C GLU A 228 -17.40 15.88 17.87
N GLN A 229 -17.61 16.37 16.64
CA GLN A 229 -17.40 15.58 15.42
C GLN A 229 -16.30 16.20 14.57
N LYS A 230 -15.40 15.35 14.08
CA LYS A 230 -14.30 15.77 13.18
C LYS A 230 -14.77 15.93 11.72
N CYS A 231 -15.97 15.46 11.40
CA CYS A 231 -16.46 15.37 10.02
C CYS A 231 -17.97 15.67 9.97
N ILE A 232 -18.42 16.17 8.83
CA ILE A 232 -19.82 16.12 8.40
C ILE A 232 -19.92 15.20 7.18
N ARG A 233 -21.14 14.98 6.67
CA ARG A 233 -21.34 14.25 5.41
C ARG A 233 -20.55 14.95 4.29
N GLY A 234 -19.55 14.25 3.75
CA GLY A 234 -18.74 14.74 2.64
C GLY A 234 -17.57 15.66 3.00
N PHE A 235 -17.33 15.99 4.28
CA PHE A 235 -16.20 16.87 4.63
C PHE A 235 -15.57 16.51 5.97
N ARG A 236 -14.23 16.54 6.02
CA ARG A 236 -13.45 16.33 7.24
C ARG A 236 -12.74 17.63 7.62
N TYR A 237 -13.03 18.14 8.81
CA TYR A 237 -12.38 19.34 9.33
C TYR A 237 -10.96 19.02 9.78
N ASN A 238 -10.05 19.96 9.51
CA ASN A 238 -8.70 19.95 10.05
C ASN A 238 -8.60 20.95 11.21
N PRO A 239 -8.48 20.48 12.47
CA PRO A 239 -8.39 21.38 13.63
C PRO A 239 -7.11 22.23 13.64
N ALA A 240 -6.07 21.86 12.87
CA ALA A 240 -4.88 22.68 12.71
C ALA A 240 -5.12 23.89 11.79
N GLY A 241 -6.21 23.91 11.02
CA GLY A 241 -6.53 24.97 10.07
C GLY A 241 -5.68 24.95 8.78
N TYR A 242 -5.10 23.81 8.42
CA TYR A 242 -4.34 23.63 7.17
C TYR A 242 -5.12 22.74 6.21
N TYR A 243 -5.47 23.27 5.04
CA TYR A 243 -6.31 22.58 4.08
C TYR A 243 -5.61 22.52 2.72
N THR A 244 -5.68 21.38 2.04
CA THR A 244 -5.26 21.32 0.65
C THR A 244 -6.24 22.11 -0.22
N HIS A 245 -5.81 22.48 -1.42
CA HIS A 245 -6.71 23.05 -2.41
C HIS A 245 -7.92 22.14 -2.73
N TYR A 246 -7.76 20.81 -2.70
CA TYR A 246 -8.88 19.87 -2.87
C TYR A 246 -9.89 19.98 -1.73
N ASP A 247 -9.43 20.10 -0.49
CA ASP A 247 -10.33 20.29 0.67
C ASP A 247 -11.11 21.61 0.53
N LEU A 248 -10.44 22.68 0.13
CA LEU A 248 -11.09 23.98 -0.06
C LEU A 248 -12.11 23.97 -1.22
N LEU A 249 -11.79 23.31 -2.34
CA LEU A 249 -12.75 23.12 -3.44
C LEU A 249 -13.99 22.35 -2.97
N LEU A 250 -13.79 21.25 -2.23
CA LEU A 250 -14.89 20.46 -1.69
C LEU A 250 -15.73 21.25 -0.67
N ALA A 251 -15.10 22.04 0.19
CA ALA A 251 -15.79 22.92 1.12
C ALA A 251 -16.65 23.96 0.37
N MET A 252 -16.16 24.52 -0.74
CA MET A 252 -16.94 25.43 -1.59
C MET A 252 -18.12 24.73 -2.27
N ASP A 253 -17.90 23.53 -2.81
CA ASP A 253 -18.95 22.73 -3.46
C ASP A 253 -20.07 22.36 -2.48
N LEU A 254 -19.73 22.18 -1.19
CA LEU A 254 -20.68 21.95 -0.11
C LEU A 254 -21.29 23.23 0.47
N GLY A 255 -20.92 24.40 -0.05
CA GLY A 255 -21.41 25.71 0.43
C GLY A 255 -20.93 26.07 1.83
N LEU A 256 -19.81 25.50 2.30
CA LEU A 256 -19.22 25.83 3.59
C LEU A 256 -18.57 27.21 3.56
N HIS A 257 -18.67 27.91 4.69
CA HIS A 257 -18.02 29.21 4.86
C HIS A 257 -16.51 29.03 5.04
N ILE A 258 -15.70 29.75 4.27
CA ILE A 258 -14.23 29.67 4.29
C ILE A 258 -13.66 31.07 4.57
N GLU A 259 -12.82 31.18 5.59
CA GLU A 259 -12.04 32.38 5.89
C GLU A 259 -10.55 32.05 5.81
N LEU A 260 -9.80 32.75 4.96
CA LEU A 260 -8.34 32.64 4.96
C LEU A 260 -7.76 33.24 6.23
N SER A 261 -6.68 32.62 6.74
CA SER A 261 -5.91 33.22 7.82
C SER A 261 -5.34 34.57 7.40
N SER A 262 -5.41 35.56 8.30
CA SER A 262 -4.78 36.87 8.13
C SER A 262 -3.27 36.85 8.39
N GLU A 263 -2.73 35.76 8.93
CA GLU A 263 -1.31 35.61 9.21
C GLU A 263 -0.51 35.23 7.96
N SER A 264 0.64 35.87 7.77
CA SER A 264 1.56 35.59 6.66
C SER A 264 2.66 34.62 7.08
N PRO A 265 3.02 33.60 6.26
CA PRO A 265 2.31 33.17 5.05
C PRO A 265 1.01 32.41 5.38
N ASN A 266 0.01 32.51 4.50
CA ASN A 266 -1.24 31.74 4.59
C ASN A 266 -1.43 30.73 3.47
N ALA A 267 -0.49 30.62 2.53
CA ALA A 267 -0.51 29.62 1.47
C ALA A 267 0.90 29.07 1.17
N LEU A 268 0.97 27.78 0.87
CA LEU A 268 2.12 27.08 0.29
C LEU A 268 1.69 26.58 -1.08
N ILE A 269 2.25 27.18 -2.13
CA ILE A 269 1.79 27.01 -3.51
C ILE A 269 2.82 26.23 -4.33
N TYR A 270 2.33 25.25 -5.09
CA TYR A 270 3.10 24.53 -6.10
C TYR A 270 2.62 24.94 -7.48
N GLU A 271 3.39 25.78 -8.16
CA GLU A 271 3.11 26.14 -9.55
C GLU A 271 3.23 24.90 -10.46
N GLN A 272 2.59 24.92 -11.63
CA GLN A 272 2.51 23.76 -12.53
C GLN A 272 3.89 23.17 -12.90
N SER A 273 4.94 24.00 -12.98
CA SER A 273 6.32 23.58 -13.26
C SER A 273 6.99 22.78 -12.14
N LYS A 274 6.37 22.73 -10.95
CA LYS A 274 6.78 21.97 -9.76
C LYS A 274 5.94 20.71 -9.56
N LEU A 275 4.92 20.51 -10.41
CA LEU A 275 4.03 19.35 -10.39
C LEU A 275 4.40 18.38 -11.51
N MET A 276 4.21 17.10 -11.25
CA MET A 276 4.23 16.06 -12.28
C MET A 276 2.92 15.29 -12.24
N SER A 277 2.40 14.93 -13.41
CA SER A 277 1.13 14.21 -13.52
C SER A 277 1.20 12.84 -12.85
N GLY A 278 0.13 12.44 -12.18
CA GLY A 278 -0.04 11.11 -11.59
C GLY A 278 0.17 9.98 -12.60
N ASP A 279 -0.25 10.19 -13.85
CA ASP A 279 0.01 9.23 -14.93
C ASP A 279 1.51 9.00 -15.13
N GLY A 280 2.30 10.08 -15.21
CA GLY A 280 3.75 10.01 -15.40
C GLY A 280 4.49 9.38 -14.23
N ILE A 281 3.97 9.52 -13.00
CA ILE A 281 4.63 9.02 -11.79
C ILE A 281 4.22 7.58 -11.47
N PHE A 282 2.92 7.28 -11.48
CA PHE A 282 2.36 6.09 -10.85
C PHE A 282 1.67 5.11 -11.81
N ASN A 283 1.30 5.51 -13.04
CA ASN A 283 0.45 4.67 -13.89
C ASN A 283 1.12 3.34 -14.27
N GLN A 284 2.39 3.35 -14.66
CA GLN A 284 3.09 2.09 -15.00
C GLN A 284 3.15 1.12 -13.81
N TRP A 285 3.41 1.64 -12.60
CA TRP A 285 3.40 0.84 -11.38
C TRP A 285 2.00 0.28 -11.08
N ALA A 286 0.98 1.15 -11.11
CA ALA A 286 -0.39 0.78 -10.74
C ALA A 286 -1.00 -0.21 -11.75
N SER A 287 -0.98 0.14 -13.04
CA SER A 287 -1.57 -0.68 -14.11
C SER A 287 -0.96 -2.09 -14.15
N TYR A 288 0.37 -2.20 -14.07
CA TYR A 288 1.06 -3.48 -14.08
C TYR A 288 0.68 -4.39 -12.91
N LEU A 289 0.62 -3.83 -11.69
CA LEU A 289 0.21 -4.61 -10.52
C LEU A 289 -1.29 -4.94 -10.54
N ILE A 290 -2.14 -4.05 -11.08
CA ILE A 290 -3.58 -4.31 -11.25
C ILE A 290 -3.81 -5.46 -12.22
N GLU A 291 -3.06 -5.53 -13.32
CA GLU A 291 -3.14 -6.66 -14.26
C GLU A 291 -2.78 -7.99 -13.58
N ILE A 292 -1.66 -8.04 -12.86
CA ILE A 292 -1.26 -9.24 -12.12
C ILE A 292 -2.31 -9.60 -11.05
N LYS A 293 -2.87 -8.61 -10.35
CA LYS A 293 -3.94 -8.82 -9.36
C LYS A 293 -5.17 -9.48 -9.99
N LYS A 294 -5.60 -9.02 -11.17
CA LYS A 294 -6.82 -9.50 -11.84
C LYS A 294 -6.73 -10.97 -12.24
N GLU A 295 -5.54 -11.48 -12.53
CA GLU A 295 -5.33 -12.90 -12.83
C GLU A 295 -5.48 -13.81 -11.60
N GLY A 296 -5.36 -13.25 -10.39
CA GLY A 296 -5.50 -14.00 -9.15
C GLY A 296 -4.29 -14.88 -8.81
N GLY A 297 -4.52 -15.94 -8.04
CA GLY A 297 -3.47 -16.82 -7.53
C GLY A 297 -2.51 -16.15 -6.54
N GLN A 298 -1.35 -16.76 -6.29
CA GLN A 298 -0.37 -16.23 -5.33
C GLN A 298 0.26 -14.91 -5.82
N ALA A 299 0.56 -14.80 -7.12
CA ALA A 299 1.07 -13.55 -7.69
C ALA A 299 0.07 -12.40 -7.54
N GLY A 300 -1.22 -12.65 -7.78
CA GLY A 300 -2.27 -11.65 -7.61
C GLY A 300 -2.43 -11.18 -6.15
N LYS A 301 -2.26 -12.07 -5.16
CA LYS A 301 -2.22 -11.69 -3.74
C LYS A 301 -1.03 -10.78 -3.43
N VAL A 302 0.16 -11.12 -3.92
CA VAL A 302 1.36 -10.28 -3.75
C VAL A 302 1.15 -8.91 -4.38
N ALA A 303 0.63 -8.86 -5.61
CA ALA A 303 0.35 -7.61 -6.31
C ALA A 303 -0.66 -6.73 -5.55
N LYS A 304 -1.72 -7.34 -4.97
CA LYS A 304 -2.64 -6.62 -4.06
C LYS A 304 -1.90 -6.01 -2.87
N HIS A 305 -1.04 -6.78 -2.19
CA HIS A 305 -0.28 -6.26 -1.06
C HIS A 305 0.69 -5.15 -1.46
N MET A 306 1.35 -5.26 -2.62
CA MET A 306 2.22 -4.21 -3.15
C MET A 306 1.44 -2.92 -3.47
N LEU A 307 0.27 -3.01 -4.08
CA LEU A 307 -0.59 -1.86 -4.40
C LEU A 307 -0.98 -1.04 -3.17
N VAL A 308 -1.28 -1.70 -2.05
CA VAL A 308 -1.71 -1.04 -0.81
C VAL A 308 -0.54 -0.54 0.06
N SER A 309 0.71 -0.84 -0.31
CA SER A 309 1.87 -0.54 0.53
C SER A 309 2.70 0.67 0.09
N LEU A 310 2.41 1.28 -1.07
CA LEU A 310 3.23 2.39 -1.58
C LEU A 310 2.89 3.75 -0.95
N TRP A 311 1.63 3.96 -0.56
CA TRP A 311 1.09 5.26 -0.16
C TRP A 311 0.93 5.43 1.36
N GLY A 312 1.46 4.50 2.15
CA GLY A 312 1.38 4.47 3.61
C GLY A 312 2.70 4.71 4.32
#